data_AF-A0A399ZH03-F1
#
_entry.id   AF-A0A399ZH03-F1
#
_cell.length_a   1.000
_cell.length_b   1.000
_cell.length_c   1.000
_cell.angle_alpha   90.00
_cell.angle_beta   90.00
_cell.angle_gamma   90.00
#
_symmetry.space_group_name_H-M   'P 1'
#
loop_
_entity.id
_entity.type
_entity.pdbx_description
1 polymer ?
#
loop_
_entity_poly.entity_id
_entity_poly.type
_entity_poly.pdbx_seq_one_letter_code
_entity_poly.pdbx_strand_id
1 'polypeptide(L)'
;AFRQVYTHTVYERLDRVFYAAQSHWCQDHGIALTGHPAASNELGALRHFHWPGQDMVWRWVTPGTETALSGPHSCAPKCASSAAAIQGSRRNATEPLGAYGWQLTLDEAKWLLDWHLVRGANLFFLHACFYSIRGRRAYESEPDLGVHNVWWPYFHLIGDYLRRLCWLLSGGRIICDVAILTDANQAAWSAAKLLFQQQIDFLYVDAMALDRATVADGRLCIGDGRFRAVVCDPPGATSSPVLDEFIAGGGLVLSEWQPETLCETLVAALGRDVNWPNEPNLRVLHYQKVGQDFYLFVNEGEETIAGKLSLAATGALERWEPLTGATQPWPGTLLADRTHTQLRLERRQSAILAVNPQEQPDADAPTPPQLGEIVQTVDGPWQVLSEAGSQLDLSCPGDWAQAQGWETFSGRLRFQTLFTLAPAPAQNSLFLDLGFVGDIAEVFLNGDPVGVRAWRPYVWEISPFCRAGENRLEVWITNSMANRLEGLQQPSGLLGPVVIRRHWNQG
;
A
#
# COMPACT_ATOMS: atom_id res chain seq x y z
N ALA A 1 15.11 -32.96 17.86
CA ALA A 1 14.49 -33.45 19.11
C ALA A 1 14.64 -32.45 20.27
N PHE A 2 15.66 -32.52 21.14
CA PHE A 2 15.72 -31.68 22.36
C PHE A 2 15.57 -30.18 22.11
N ARG A 3 16.32 -29.60 21.17
CA ARG A 3 16.23 -28.15 20.86
C ARG A 3 14.82 -27.73 20.41
N GLN A 4 14.16 -28.54 19.58
CA GLN A 4 12.80 -28.26 19.11
C GLN A 4 11.80 -28.31 20.27
N VAL A 5 11.87 -29.34 21.12
CA VAL A 5 11.03 -29.47 22.31
C VAL A 5 11.28 -28.32 23.29
N TYR A 6 12.54 -27.96 23.52
CA TYR A 6 12.93 -26.84 24.38
C TYR A 6 12.36 -25.52 23.85
N THR A 7 12.57 -25.21 22.56
CA THR A 7 12.02 -24.00 21.93
C THR A 7 10.49 -23.97 22.02
N HIS A 8 9.81 -25.09 21.73
CA HIS A 8 8.36 -25.18 21.85
C HIS A 8 7.90 -24.92 23.29
N THR A 9 8.55 -25.53 24.29
CA THR A 9 8.25 -25.33 25.71
C THR A 9 8.46 -23.87 26.14
N VAL A 10 9.47 -23.19 25.59
CA VAL A 10 9.69 -21.75 25.85
C VAL A 10 8.54 -20.92 25.30
N TYR A 11 8.11 -21.16 24.05
CA TYR A 11 6.98 -20.45 23.45
C TYR A 11 5.66 -20.73 24.18
N GLU A 12 5.36 -21.98 24.53
CA GLU A 12 4.17 -22.31 25.33
C GLU A 12 4.17 -21.58 26.69
N ARG A 13 5.34 -21.46 27.31
CA ARG A 13 5.47 -20.72 28.57
C ARG A 13 5.32 -19.22 28.38
N LEU A 14 5.89 -18.64 27.33
CA LEU A 14 5.71 -17.22 26.99
C LEU A 14 4.24 -16.90 26.71
N ASP A 15 3.58 -17.75 25.91
CA ASP A 15 2.16 -17.66 25.59
C ASP A 15 1.32 -17.58 26.88
N ARG A 16 1.48 -18.55 27.78
CA ARG A 16 0.68 -18.64 29.02
C ARG A 16 1.03 -17.60 30.08
N VAL A 17 2.31 -17.31 30.29
CA VAL A 17 2.77 -16.55 31.46
C VAL A 17 3.00 -15.08 31.15
N PHE A 18 3.40 -14.75 29.91
CA PHE A 18 3.68 -13.37 29.52
C PHE A 18 2.49 -12.77 28.77
N TYR A 19 2.12 -13.34 27.63
CA TYR A 19 1.09 -12.75 26.77
C TYR A 19 -0.32 -12.90 27.34
N ALA A 20 -0.72 -14.10 27.73
CA ALA A 20 -2.06 -14.33 28.30
C ALA A 20 -2.27 -13.57 29.63
N ALA A 21 -1.25 -13.49 30.48
CA ALA A 21 -1.35 -12.77 31.75
C ALA A 21 -1.59 -11.26 31.53
N GLN A 22 -0.86 -10.64 30.59
CA GLN A 22 -1.08 -9.25 30.20
C GLN A 22 -2.45 -9.06 29.56
N SER A 23 -2.88 -9.98 28.71
CA SER A 23 -4.18 -9.93 28.03
C SER A 23 -5.33 -9.93 29.03
N HIS A 24 -5.34 -10.88 29.97
CA HIS A 24 -6.35 -10.94 31.03
C HIS A 24 -6.33 -9.69 31.90
N TRP A 25 -5.15 -9.22 32.33
CA TRP A 25 -5.07 -8.00 33.13
C TRP A 25 -5.64 -6.79 32.38
N CYS A 26 -5.28 -6.61 31.10
CA CYS A 26 -5.81 -5.56 30.26
C CYS A 26 -7.34 -5.67 30.11
N GLN A 27 -7.86 -6.87 29.87
CA GLN A 27 -9.29 -7.13 29.74
C GLN A 27 -10.05 -6.78 31.02
N ASP A 28 -9.55 -7.20 32.19
CA ASP A 28 -10.16 -6.93 33.50
C ASP A 28 -10.20 -5.42 33.84
N HIS A 29 -9.36 -4.62 33.18
CA HIS A 29 -9.27 -3.17 33.38
C HIS A 29 -9.86 -2.34 32.22
N GLY A 30 -10.45 -2.98 31.21
CA GLY A 30 -11.02 -2.28 30.05
C GLY A 30 -9.97 -1.58 29.17
N ILE A 31 -8.73 -2.07 29.15
CA ILE A 31 -7.62 -1.54 28.36
C ILE A 31 -7.37 -2.49 27.19
N ALA A 32 -7.26 -1.95 25.97
CA ALA A 32 -6.88 -2.77 24.82
C ALA A 32 -5.38 -3.08 24.85
N LEU A 33 -5.03 -4.37 24.88
CA LEU A 33 -3.65 -4.84 24.69
C LEU A 33 -3.29 -4.83 23.20
N THR A 34 -2.16 -4.22 22.86
CA THR A 34 -1.57 -4.18 21.53
C THR A 34 -0.05 -4.24 21.65
N GLY A 35 0.64 -4.52 20.56
CA GLY A 35 2.09 -4.56 20.49
C GLY A 35 2.51 -5.46 19.33
N HIS A 36 3.77 -5.87 19.32
CA HIS A 36 4.29 -6.85 18.38
C HIS A 36 5.10 -7.93 19.13
N PRO A 37 5.16 -9.17 18.60
CA PRO A 37 6.02 -10.21 19.12
C PRO A 37 7.50 -9.95 18.80
N ALA A 38 8.38 -10.88 19.21
CA ALA A 38 9.82 -10.71 19.05
C ALA A 38 10.26 -10.79 17.57
N ALA A 39 9.61 -11.63 16.76
CA ALA A 39 9.87 -11.74 15.33
C ALA A 39 8.64 -11.42 14.47
N SER A 40 8.89 -10.84 13.30
CA SER A 40 7.86 -10.38 12.35
C SER A 40 6.95 -11.50 11.81
N ASN A 41 7.33 -12.77 11.93
CA ASN A 41 6.52 -13.92 11.50
C ASN A 41 5.97 -14.77 12.66
N GLU A 42 5.96 -14.26 13.89
CA GLU A 42 5.24 -14.88 15.00
C GLU A 42 3.74 -14.54 14.93
N LEU A 43 2.92 -15.54 14.67
CA LEU A 43 1.45 -15.46 14.66
C LEU A 43 0.85 -15.79 16.04
N GLY A 44 1.46 -16.72 16.76
CA GLY A 44 0.94 -17.31 17.99
C GLY A 44 0.65 -16.26 19.05
N ALA A 45 1.64 -15.46 19.42
CA ALA A 45 1.51 -14.42 20.43
C ALA A 45 0.39 -13.40 20.15
N LEU A 46 0.12 -13.13 18.87
CA LEU A 46 -0.89 -12.17 18.44
C LEU A 46 -2.31 -12.55 18.91
N ARG A 47 -2.56 -13.83 19.21
CA ARG A 47 -3.85 -14.31 19.71
C ARG A 47 -4.28 -13.69 21.04
N HIS A 48 -3.34 -13.10 21.77
CA HIS A 48 -3.58 -12.48 23.08
C HIS A 48 -3.79 -10.97 22.98
N PHE A 49 -3.53 -10.36 21.84
CA PHE A 49 -3.71 -8.94 21.65
C PHE A 49 -5.14 -8.63 21.23
N HIS A 50 -5.72 -7.61 21.87
CA HIS A 50 -7.01 -7.07 21.49
C HIS A 50 -6.93 -6.36 20.14
N TRP A 51 -5.78 -5.71 19.88
CA TRP A 51 -5.38 -5.23 18.55
C TRP A 51 -4.08 -5.95 18.16
N PRO A 52 -4.17 -7.11 17.50
CA PRO A 52 -3.00 -7.83 16.97
C PRO A 52 -2.11 -6.90 16.16
N GLY A 53 -0.83 -6.81 16.51
CA GLY A 53 0.08 -5.85 15.88
C GLY A 53 1.43 -6.45 15.50
N GLN A 54 2.07 -5.82 14.52
CA GLN A 54 3.42 -6.17 14.05
C GLN A 54 4.25 -4.90 13.79
N ASP A 55 5.57 -5.03 13.74
CA ASP A 55 6.49 -3.93 13.41
C ASP A 55 7.14 -4.13 12.03
N MET A 56 7.52 -3.02 11.40
CA MET A 56 8.28 -3.01 10.14
C MET A 56 9.28 -1.85 10.12
N VAL A 57 10.46 -2.09 10.67
CA VAL A 57 11.50 -1.08 10.89
C VAL A 57 12.81 -1.45 10.16
N TRP A 58 13.86 -0.65 10.33
CA TRP A 58 15.23 -0.93 9.84
C TRP A 58 15.37 -1.12 8.32
N ARG A 59 14.44 -0.57 7.53
CA ARG A 59 14.38 -0.78 6.08
C ARG A 59 14.37 -2.27 5.68
N TRP A 60 13.86 -3.15 6.55
CA TRP A 60 13.77 -4.60 6.25
C TRP A 60 12.99 -4.87 4.97
N VAL A 61 11.98 -4.04 4.67
CA VAL A 61 11.18 -4.09 3.46
C VAL A 61 11.26 -2.72 2.78
N THR A 62 11.74 -2.68 1.54
CA THR A 62 11.76 -1.46 0.72
C THR A 62 11.28 -1.78 -0.69
N PRO A 63 10.87 -0.77 -1.49
CA PRO A 63 10.38 -1.01 -2.83
C PRO A 63 11.38 -1.82 -3.68
N GLY A 64 10.91 -2.88 -4.32
CA GLY A 64 11.71 -3.70 -5.24
C GLY A 64 12.67 -4.69 -4.59
N THR A 65 12.74 -4.78 -3.25
CA THR A 65 13.58 -5.80 -2.59
C THR A 65 12.89 -7.15 -2.53
N GLU A 66 13.67 -8.23 -2.55
CA GLU A 66 13.14 -9.59 -2.39
C GLU A 66 12.43 -9.78 -1.04
N THR A 67 12.91 -9.08 0.01
CA THR A 67 12.36 -9.12 1.36
C THR A 67 10.90 -8.65 1.46
N ALA A 68 10.38 -7.94 0.45
CA ALA A 68 8.97 -7.54 0.38
C ALA A 68 8.01 -8.75 0.19
N LEU A 69 8.53 -9.90 -0.25
CA LEU A 69 7.76 -11.13 -0.46
C LEU A 69 8.41 -12.38 0.11
N SER A 70 9.72 -12.36 0.40
CA SER A 70 10.46 -13.48 0.96
C SER A 70 10.94 -13.18 2.39
N GLY A 71 11.08 -14.22 3.19
CA GLY A 71 11.65 -14.14 4.53
C GLY A 71 10.63 -13.73 5.61
N PRO A 72 11.05 -13.76 6.89
CA PRO A 72 10.15 -13.58 8.03
C PRO A 72 9.46 -12.21 8.05
N HIS A 73 10.16 -11.16 7.63
CA HIS A 73 9.60 -9.80 7.61
C HIS A 73 8.42 -9.67 6.62
N SER A 74 8.41 -10.42 5.52
CA SER A 74 7.32 -10.38 4.54
C SER A 74 5.95 -10.82 5.09
N CYS A 75 5.95 -11.58 6.19
CA CYS A 75 4.74 -12.12 6.80
C CYS A 75 4.02 -11.11 7.71
N ALA A 76 4.71 -10.07 8.19
CA ALA A 76 4.29 -9.28 9.34
C ALA A 76 2.84 -8.76 9.29
N PRO A 77 2.45 -7.90 8.32
CA PRO A 77 1.09 -7.38 8.29
C PRO A 77 0.04 -8.47 8.10
N LYS A 78 0.40 -9.56 7.39
CA LYS A 78 -0.54 -10.65 7.14
C LYS A 78 -0.72 -11.54 8.37
N CYS A 79 0.30 -11.71 9.21
CA CYS A 79 0.14 -12.33 10.54
C CYS A 79 -0.82 -11.50 11.42
N ALA A 80 -0.64 -10.18 11.47
CA ALA A 80 -1.50 -9.28 12.25
C ALA A 80 -2.96 -9.30 11.76
N SER A 81 -3.18 -9.19 10.44
CA SER A 81 -4.53 -9.22 9.88
C SER A 81 -5.19 -10.59 9.98
N SER A 82 -4.43 -11.69 9.86
CA SER A 82 -4.94 -13.05 10.05
C SER A 82 -5.35 -13.32 11.50
N ALA A 83 -4.52 -12.91 12.47
CA ALA A 83 -4.86 -13.02 13.88
C ALA A 83 -6.15 -12.25 14.19
N ALA A 84 -6.29 -11.02 13.67
CA ALA A 84 -7.51 -10.24 13.88
C ALA A 84 -8.74 -10.87 13.23
N ALA A 85 -8.63 -11.39 12.00
CA ALA A 85 -9.74 -12.07 11.32
C ALA A 85 -10.18 -13.36 12.05
N ILE A 86 -9.24 -14.13 12.58
CA ILE A 86 -9.50 -15.36 13.36
C ILE A 86 -10.22 -15.03 14.68
N GLN A 87 -9.84 -13.93 15.33
CA GLN A 87 -10.42 -13.51 16.60
C GLN A 87 -11.74 -12.73 16.46
N GLY A 88 -12.06 -12.22 15.27
CA GLY A 88 -13.14 -11.24 15.07
C GLY A 88 -12.78 -9.83 15.58
N SER A 89 -11.48 -9.52 15.66
CA SER A 89 -10.99 -8.21 16.11
C SER A 89 -11.22 -7.14 15.05
N ARG A 90 -11.87 -6.04 15.43
CA ARG A 90 -12.13 -4.92 14.50
C ARG A 90 -10.85 -4.25 13.99
N ARG A 91 -9.78 -4.28 14.78
CA ARG A 91 -8.51 -3.60 14.51
C ARG A 91 -7.34 -4.57 14.55
N ASN A 92 -6.38 -4.35 13.66
CA ASN A 92 -5.03 -4.88 13.73
C ASN A 92 -4.05 -3.74 13.45
N ALA A 93 -2.95 -3.73 14.19
CA ALA A 93 -2.00 -2.64 14.25
C ALA A 93 -0.74 -2.94 13.44
N THR A 94 -0.05 -1.88 13.02
CA THR A 94 1.32 -1.99 12.54
C THR A 94 2.14 -0.77 12.90
N GLU A 95 3.43 -0.97 13.17
CA GLU A 95 4.41 0.10 13.41
C GLU A 95 5.45 0.17 12.29
N PRO A 96 5.26 1.02 11.26
CA PRO A 96 6.22 1.18 10.18
C PRO A 96 7.05 2.47 10.30
N LEU A 97 8.01 2.63 9.38
CA LEU A 97 8.81 3.85 9.12
C LEU A 97 9.94 4.15 10.12
N GLY A 98 10.03 3.41 11.22
CA GLY A 98 11.12 3.57 12.20
C GLY A 98 12.46 3.02 11.69
N ALA A 99 13.54 3.74 11.94
CA ALA A 99 14.89 3.41 11.46
C ALA A 99 14.96 3.26 9.92
N TYR A 100 14.22 4.09 9.18
CA TYR A 100 14.31 4.18 7.71
C TYR A 100 15.32 5.22 7.20
N GLY A 101 15.94 5.99 8.10
CA GLY A 101 16.88 7.06 7.73
C GLY A 101 16.15 8.38 7.47
N TRP A 102 16.87 9.50 7.57
CA TRP A 102 16.40 10.80 7.07
C TRP A 102 16.15 10.81 5.57
N GLN A 103 16.69 9.81 4.85
CA GLN A 103 16.40 9.53 3.44
C GLN A 103 14.98 9.05 3.14
N LEU A 104 14.17 8.68 4.14
CA LEU A 104 12.79 8.28 3.90
C LEU A 104 12.00 9.44 3.25
N THR A 105 11.53 9.21 2.03
CA THR A 105 10.68 10.13 1.28
C THR A 105 9.19 9.80 1.48
N LEU A 106 8.31 10.74 1.14
CA LEU A 106 6.87 10.48 1.10
C LEU A 106 6.48 9.41 0.05
N ASP A 107 7.22 9.30 -1.05
CA ASP A 107 7.03 8.22 -2.06
C ASP A 107 7.33 6.84 -1.50
N GLU A 108 8.43 6.69 -0.75
CA GLU A 108 8.78 5.44 -0.08
C GLU A 108 7.81 5.14 1.07
N ALA A 109 7.48 6.13 1.89
CA ALA A 109 6.53 5.96 2.99
C ALA A 109 5.17 5.50 2.47
N LYS A 110 4.62 6.13 1.43
CA LYS A 110 3.35 5.71 0.82
C LYS A 110 3.42 4.25 0.35
N TRP A 111 4.48 3.85 -0.34
CA TRP A 111 4.63 2.48 -0.83
C TRP A 111 4.59 1.45 0.30
N LEU A 112 5.34 1.71 1.38
CA LEU A 112 5.37 0.79 2.51
C LEU A 112 3.99 0.71 3.19
N LEU A 113 3.31 1.85 3.33
CA LEU A 113 1.97 1.88 3.91
C LEU A 113 0.97 1.09 3.06
N ASP A 114 1.03 1.21 1.73
CA ASP A 114 0.21 0.42 0.81
C ASP A 114 0.51 -1.08 0.90
N TRP A 115 1.80 -1.43 1.05
CA TRP A 115 2.25 -2.80 1.26
C TRP A 115 1.61 -3.42 2.53
N HIS A 116 1.48 -2.64 3.62
CA HIS A 116 0.75 -3.05 4.82
C HIS A 116 -0.78 -3.11 4.60
N LEU A 117 -1.36 -2.07 3.99
CA LEU A 117 -2.80 -1.93 3.76
C LEU A 117 -3.38 -3.09 2.94
N VAL A 118 -2.74 -3.43 1.81
CA VAL A 118 -3.21 -4.52 0.95
C VAL A 118 -3.04 -5.90 1.57
N ARG A 119 -2.25 -6.02 2.65
CA ARG A 119 -2.15 -7.23 3.47
C ARG A 119 -3.13 -7.21 4.66
N GLY A 120 -4.01 -6.22 4.72
CA GLY A 120 -5.12 -6.13 5.68
C GLY A 120 -4.86 -5.26 6.91
N ALA A 121 -3.74 -4.53 6.96
CA ALA A 121 -3.48 -3.59 8.05
C ALA A 121 -4.52 -2.47 8.11
N ASN A 122 -5.00 -2.12 9.31
CA ASN A 122 -6.08 -1.12 9.45
C ASN A 122 -5.95 -0.17 10.65
N LEU A 123 -4.80 -0.16 11.31
CA LEU A 123 -4.40 0.78 12.35
C LEU A 123 -2.88 0.97 12.29
N PHE A 124 -2.41 2.21 12.22
CA PHE A 124 -0.99 2.52 12.02
C PHE A 124 -0.45 3.35 13.19
N PHE A 125 0.65 2.88 13.78
CA PHE A 125 1.47 3.61 14.72
C PHE A 125 2.75 4.02 14.00
N LEU A 126 2.75 5.18 13.36
CA LEU A 126 3.89 5.61 12.53
C LEU A 126 5.07 6.01 13.43
N HIS A 127 6.20 5.31 13.29
CA HIS A 127 7.41 5.59 14.07
C HIS A 127 8.30 6.60 13.34
N ALA A 128 8.63 7.76 13.92
CA ALA A 128 7.98 8.37 15.08
C ALA A 128 8.03 9.90 14.97
N CYS A 129 7.19 10.60 15.73
CA CYS A 129 7.30 12.05 15.91
C CYS A 129 8.23 12.36 17.08
N PHE A 130 9.41 12.89 16.80
CA PHE A 130 10.43 13.18 17.79
C PHE A 130 10.12 14.47 18.53
N TYR A 131 10.35 14.46 19.84
CA TYR A 131 10.27 15.67 20.66
C TYR A 131 11.47 16.61 20.42
N SER A 132 12.64 16.07 20.09
CA SER A 132 13.84 16.88 19.83
C SER A 132 14.90 16.12 19.02
N ILE A 133 15.45 16.77 18.00
CA ILE A 133 16.59 16.27 17.21
C ILE A 133 17.96 16.79 17.71
N ARG A 134 18.07 17.22 18.97
CA ARG A 134 19.32 17.77 19.51
C ARG A 134 20.38 16.67 19.70
N GLY A 135 21.50 16.81 18.99
CA GLY A 135 22.64 15.89 19.07
C GLY A 135 22.25 14.50 18.59
N ARG A 136 22.68 13.46 19.32
CA ARG A 136 22.43 12.06 18.97
C ARG A 136 20.95 11.68 18.80
N ARG A 137 20.02 12.45 19.37
CA ARG A 137 18.57 12.17 19.28
C ARG A 137 18.04 12.21 17.85
N ALA A 138 18.72 12.91 16.95
CA ALA A 138 18.39 12.87 15.53
C ALA A 138 18.59 11.49 14.89
N TYR A 139 19.29 10.57 15.55
CA TYR A 139 19.72 9.28 14.99
C TYR A 139 19.31 8.09 15.89
N GLU A 140 18.31 8.30 16.76
CA GLU A 140 17.72 7.23 17.57
C GLU A 140 16.48 6.69 16.84
N SER A 141 16.69 5.83 15.84
CA SER A 141 15.65 5.21 15.00
C SER A 141 14.90 6.20 14.08
N GLU A 142 15.67 7.06 13.41
CA GLU A 142 15.27 8.08 12.46
C GLU A 142 14.41 7.57 11.28
N PRO A 143 13.61 8.42 10.62
CA PRO A 143 13.52 9.89 10.78
C PRO A 143 12.51 10.35 11.83
N ASP A 144 12.59 11.65 12.19
CA ASP A 144 11.42 12.34 12.71
C ASP A 144 10.37 12.46 11.59
N LEU A 145 9.15 11.97 11.83
CA LEU A 145 8.01 12.18 10.93
C LEU A 145 7.29 13.50 11.21
N GLY A 146 7.67 14.21 12.27
CA GLY A 146 7.10 15.44 12.78
C GLY A 146 7.81 16.71 12.32
N VAL A 147 7.71 17.74 13.16
CA VAL A 147 8.06 19.13 12.87
C VAL A 147 9.53 19.38 12.48
N HIS A 148 10.44 18.44 12.73
CA HIS A 148 11.84 18.59 12.35
C HIS A 148 12.13 18.13 10.91
N ASN A 149 11.13 17.57 10.23
CA ASN A 149 11.26 17.14 8.85
C ASN A 149 10.71 18.18 7.88
N VAL A 150 11.45 18.49 6.80
CA VAL A 150 11.03 19.50 5.81
C VAL A 150 9.75 19.10 5.07
N TRP A 151 9.43 17.80 5.03
CA TRP A 151 8.17 17.33 4.45
C TRP A 151 6.97 17.31 5.41
N TRP A 152 7.13 17.71 6.68
CA TRP A 152 6.05 17.78 7.66
C TRP A 152 4.81 18.56 7.20
N PRO A 153 4.92 19.73 6.53
CA PRO A 153 3.75 20.43 6.01
C PRO A 153 2.88 19.59 5.07
N TYR A 154 3.48 18.60 4.41
CA TYR A 154 2.82 17.72 3.43
C TYR A 154 2.41 16.36 4.03
N PHE A 155 2.68 16.10 5.32
CA PHE A 155 2.34 14.83 5.98
C PHE A 155 0.84 14.52 5.92
N HIS A 156 -0.01 15.55 5.86
CA HIS A 156 -1.46 15.41 5.71
C HIS A 156 -1.85 14.56 4.48
N LEU A 157 -1.04 14.54 3.41
CA LEU A 157 -1.27 13.69 2.23
C LEU A 157 -1.34 12.20 2.60
N ILE A 158 -0.42 11.73 3.44
CA ILE A 158 -0.42 10.36 3.96
C ILE A 158 -1.44 10.19 5.08
N GLY A 159 -1.55 11.17 5.99
CA GLY A 159 -2.46 11.09 7.13
C GLY A 159 -3.93 10.91 6.70
N ASP A 160 -4.41 11.70 5.75
CA ASP A 160 -5.77 11.57 5.21
C ASP A 160 -5.97 10.30 4.39
N TYR A 161 -4.96 9.94 3.58
CA TYR A 161 -4.95 8.70 2.81
C TYR A 161 -5.13 7.47 3.72
N LEU A 162 -4.29 7.36 4.76
CA LEU A 162 -4.38 6.29 5.76
C LEU A 162 -5.70 6.32 6.50
N ARG A 163 -6.19 7.50 6.90
CA ARG A 163 -7.48 7.63 7.61
C ARG A 163 -8.64 7.03 6.80
N ARG A 164 -8.70 7.32 5.49
CA ARG A 164 -9.75 6.80 4.60
C ARG A 164 -9.66 5.28 4.46
N LEU A 165 -8.46 4.74 4.22
CA LEU A 165 -8.27 3.30 4.05
C LEU A 165 -8.43 2.51 5.36
N CYS A 166 -7.94 3.02 6.49
CA CYS A 166 -8.16 2.41 7.80
C CYS A 166 -9.64 2.45 8.22
N TRP A 167 -10.40 3.45 7.76
CA TRP A 167 -11.85 3.45 7.93
C TRP A 167 -12.48 2.34 7.09
N LEU A 168 -12.11 2.24 5.80
CA LEU A 168 -12.64 1.23 4.88
C LEU A 168 -12.36 -0.18 5.39
N LEU A 169 -11.10 -0.48 5.72
CA LEU A 169 -10.63 -1.80 6.14
C LEU A 169 -10.96 -2.14 7.61
N SER A 170 -11.95 -1.46 8.21
CA SER A 170 -12.40 -1.73 9.58
C SER A 170 -13.92 -1.93 9.66
N GLY A 171 -14.35 -2.86 10.51
CA GLY A 171 -15.76 -3.17 10.73
C GLY A 171 -16.45 -3.94 9.59
N GLY A 172 -15.66 -4.52 8.68
CA GLY A 172 -16.07 -5.52 7.71
C GLY A 172 -15.17 -6.77 7.83
N ARG A 173 -15.04 -7.54 6.75
CA ARG A 173 -14.23 -8.76 6.71
C ARG A 173 -13.41 -8.89 5.42
N ILE A 174 -12.26 -9.53 5.53
CA ILE A 174 -11.46 -9.97 4.37
C ILE A 174 -12.19 -11.16 3.73
N ILE A 175 -12.32 -11.14 2.41
CA ILE A 175 -12.89 -12.22 1.62
C ILE A 175 -11.75 -12.97 0.93
N CYS A 176 -11.53 -14.21 1.32
CA CYS A 176 -10.57 -15.09 0.67
C CYS A 176 -10.97 -16.57 0.87
N ASP A 177 -10.66 -17.41 -0.12
CA ASP A 177 -11.01 -18.83 -0.12
C ASP A 177 -9.86 -19.73 0.39
N VAL A 178 -8.66 -19.19 0.63
CA VAL A 178 -7.46 -19.97 0.98
C VAL A 178 -7.00 -19.68 2.41
N ALA A 179 -6.70 -20.73 3.17
CA ALA A 179 -5.93 -20.65 4.41
C ALA A 179 -4.52 -21.19 4.18
N ILE A 180 -3.50 -20.55 4.74
CA ILE A 180 -2.16 -21.13 4.88
C ILE A 180 -2.01 -21.65 6.30
N LEU A 181 -1.94 -22.97 6.46
CA LEU A 181 -1.65 -23.63 7.72
C LEU A 181 -0.14 -23.61 7.98
N THR A 182 0.29 -22.98 9.08
CA THR A 182 1.71 -22.73 9.35
C THR A 182 2.07 -22.87 10.84
N ASP A 183 3.38 -22.83 11.17
CA ASP A 183 3.85 -22.82 12.55
C ASP A 183 3.53 -21.48 13.22
N ALA A 184 2.95 -21.53 14.42
CA ALA A 184 2.52 -20.33 15.13
C ALA A 184 3.67 -19.35 15.41
N ASN A 185 4.92 -19.81 15.54
CA ASN A 185 6.05 -18.96 15.87
C ASN A 185 6.96 -18.67 14.67
N GLN A 186 6.69 -19.31 13.53
CA GLN A 186 7.50 -19.22 12.33
C GLN A 186 6.60 -19.32 11.09
N ALA A 187 5.69 -18.35 10.93
CA ALA A 187 4.83 -18.31 9.75
C ALA A 187 5.68 -18.33 8.47
N ALA A 188 5.39 -19.30 7.61
CA ALA A 188 6.12 -19.54 6.38
C ALA A 188 5.67 -18.55 5.28
N TRP A 189 6.60 -18.16 4.42
CA TRP A 189 6.38 -17.14 3.39
C TRP A 189 6.35 -17.72 1.96
N SER A 190 6.69 -19.00 1.79
CA SER A 190 6.97 -19.58 0.47
C SER A 190 5.71 -19.73 -0.37
N ALA A 191 4.63 -20.27 0.19
CA ALA A 191 3.33 -20.29 -0.47
C ALA A 191 2.78 -18.86 -0.60
N ALA A 192 2.85 -18.06 0.47
CA ALA A 192 2.35 -16.69 0.49
C ALA A 192 2.90 -15.82 -0.65
N LYS A 193 4.21 -15.91 -0.94
CA LYS A 193 4.85 -15.24 -2.08
C LYS A 193 4.15 -15.56 -3.41
N LEU A 194 3.96 -16.84 -3.69
CA LEU A 194 3.37 -17.32 -4.94
C LEU A 194 1.90 -16.88 -5.05
N LEU A 195 1.16 -16.95 -3.94
CA LEU A 195 -0.24 -16.53 -3.88
C LEU A 195 -0.38 -15.01 -4.11
N PHE A 196 0.44 -14.18 -3.47
CA PHE A 196 0.45 -12.73 -3.68
C PHE A 196 0.77 -12.34 -5.13
N GLN A 197 1.70 -13.05 -5.79
CA GLN A 197 2.06 -12.81 -7.19
C GLN A 197 0.96 -13.24 -8.18
N GLN A 198 0.02 -14.07 -7.74
CA GLN A 198 -1.11 -14.57 -8.55
C GLN A 198 -2.47 -14.00 -8.09
N GLN A 199 -2.47 -12.95 -7.25
CA GLN A 199 -3.67 -12.30 -6.71
C GLN A 199 -4.62 -13.29 -6.01
N ILE A 200 -4.06 -14.30 -5.35
CA ILE A 200 -4.80 -15.23 -4.49
C ILE A 200 -4.60 -14.74 -3.05
N ASP A 201 -5.62 -14.15 -2.45
CA ASP A 201 -5.55 -13.75 -1.05
C ASP A 201 -5.76 -14.96 -0.13
N PHE A 202 -5.26 -14.86 1.10
CA PHE A 202 -5.30 -15.94 2.09
C PHE A 202 -5.38 -15.40 3.51
N LEU A 203 -5.53 -16.28 4.50
CA LEU A 203 -5.22 -15.98 5.91
C LEU A 203 -4.28 -17.05 6.47
N TYR A 204 -3.33 -16.66 7.32
CA TYR A 204 -2.54 -17.62 8.07
C TYR A 204 -3.38 -18.22 9.20
N VAL A 205 -3.26 -19.54 9.36
CA VAL A 205 -3.91 -20.33 10.41
C VAL A 205 -2.83 -21.18 11.06
N ASP A 206 -2.84 -21.30 12.38
CA ASP A 206 -2.00 -22.24 13.11
C ASP A 206 -2.82 -23.39 13.70
N ALA A 207 -2.15 -24.40 14.25
CA ALA A 207 -2.79 -25.58 14.83
C ALA A 207 -3.85 -25.25 15.89
N MET A 208 -3.64 -24.23 16.73
CA MET A 208 -4.61 -23.87 17.77
C MET A 208 -5.81 -23.09 17.22
N ALA A 209 -5.66 -22.39 16.11
CA ALA A 209 -6.81 -21.87 15.37
C ALA A 209 -7.57 -23.01 14.68
N LEU A 210 -6.86 -24.02 14.14
CA LEU A 210 -7.44 -25.20 13.51
C LEU A 210 -8.24 -26.06 14.50
N ASP A 211 -7.78 -26.22 15.74
CA ASP A 211 -8.50 -26.94 16.81
C ASP A 211 -9.88 -26.34 17.14
N ARG A 212 -10.08 -25.06 16.79
CA ARG A 212 -11.35 -24.33 16.97
C ARG A 212 -12.16 -24.22 15.68
N ALA A 213 -11.68 -24.82 14.60
CA ALA A 213 -12.35 -24.79 13.31
C ALA A 213 -13.59 -25.69 13.30
N THR A 214 -14.50 -25.37 12.39
CA THR A 214 -15.67 -26.20 12.07
C THR A 214 -15.80 -26.35 10.56
N VAL A 215 -16.56 -27.34 10.09
CA VAL A 215 -16.90 -27.47 8.68
C VAL A 215 -18.38 -27.13 8.50
N ALA A 216 -18.68 -26.20 7.59
CA ALA A 216 -20.04 -25.83 7.24
C ALA A 216 -20.11 -25.54 5.74
N ASP A 217 -21.13 -26.06 5.06
CA ASP A 217 -21.35 -25.87 3.62
C ASP A 217 -20.12 -26.18 2.75
N GLY A 218 -19.38 -27.24 3.11
CA GLY A 218 -18.14 -27.65 2.43
C GLY A 218 -16.96 -26.68 2.62
N ARG A 219 -17.03 -25.77 3.59
CA ARG A 219 -15.99 -24.79 3.91
C ARG A 219 -15.42 -24.99 5.31
N LEU A 220 -14.10 -24.82 5.44
CA LEU A 220 -13.44 -24.71 6.75
C LEU A 220 -13.73 -23.31 7.34
N CYS A 221 -14.34 -23.27 8.51
CA CYS A 221 -14.76 -22.05 9.18
C CYS A 221 -13.90 -21.80 10.43
N ILE A 222 -13.22 -20.64 10.46
CA ILE A 222 -12.40 -20.20 11.60
C ILE A 222 -12.62 -18.70 11.80
N GLY A 223 -13.23 -18.30 12.92
CA GLY A 223 -13.63 -16.91 13.13
C GLY A 223 -14.52 -16.42 11.97
N ASP A 224 -14.11 -15.33 11.33
CA ASP A 224 -14.79 -14.79 10.13
C ASP A 224 -14.34 -15.48 8.82
N GLY A 225 -13.26 -16.26 8.84
CA GLY A 225 -12.71 -16.97 7.68
C GLY A 225 -13.61 -18.11 7.20
N ARG A 226 -13.73 -18.26 5.88
CA ARG A 226 -14.55 -19.28 5.20
C ARG A 226 -13.79 -19.86 4.01
N PHE A 227 -12.99 -20.90 4.26
CA PHE A 227 -12.00 -21.39 3.30
C PHE A 227 -12.49 -22.60 2.51
N ARG A 228 -12.13 -22.63 1.23
CA ARG A 228 -12.32 -23.77 0.31
C ARG A 228 -11.03 -24.54 0.06
N ALA A 229 -9.88 -23.97 0.42
CA ALA A 229 -8.60 -24.66 0.40
C ALA A 229 -7.73 -24.35 1.63
N VAL A 230 -6.94 -25.33 2.04
CA VAL A 230 -5.86 -25.20 3.03
C VAL A 230 -4.55 -25.60 2.37
N VAL A 231 -3.54 -24.72 2.46
CA VAL A 231 -2.17 -24.99 2.01
C VAL A 231 -1.29 -25.16 3.24
N CYS A 232 -0.62 -26.29 3.40
CA CYS A 232 0.38 -26.44 4.46
C CYS A 232 1.68 -25.78 4.01
N ASP A 233 2.16 -24.78 4.76
CA ASP A 233 3.44 -24.12 4.50
C ASP A 233 4.28 -24.02 5.80
N PRO A 234 5.46 -24.67 5.87
CA PRO A 234 6.10 -25.48 4.82
C PRO A 234 5.30 -26.75 4.44
N PRO A 235 5.52 -27.33 3.24
CA PRO A 235 4.92 -28.61 2.86
C PRO A 235 5.17 -29.68 3.92
N GLY A 236 4.11 -30.39 4.27
CA GLY A 236 4.11 -31.46 5.23
C GLY A 236 2.71 -31.93 5.60
N ALA A 237 2.57 -33.23 5.81
CA ALA A 237 1.34 -33.83 6.29
C ALA A 237 0.97 -33.30 7.68
N THR A 238 -0.28 -32.87 7.83
CA THR A 238 -0.90 -32.55 9.13
C THR A 238 -2.12 -33.42 9.31
N SER A 239 -2.24 -34.08 10.46
CA SER A 239 -3.44 -34.85 10.83
C SER A 239 -4.31 -34.01 11.74
N SER A 240 -5.57 -33.82 11.37
CA SER A 240 -6.56 -33.12 12.19
C SER A 240 -7.95 -33.63 11.81
N PRO A 241 -8.79 -34.04 12.78
CA PRO A 241 -10.15 -34.54 12.50
C PRO A 241 -11.01 -33.57 11.68
N VAL A 242 -10.86 -32.26 11.90
CA VAL A 242 -11.62 -31.25 11.15
C VAL A 242 -11.14 -31.12 9.70
N LEU A 243 -9.86 -31.39 9.42
CA LEU A 243 -9.35 -31.44 8.05
C LEU A 243 -9.87 -32.70 7.32
N ASP A 244 -9.95 -33.84 8.02
CA ASP A 244 -10.53 -35.05 7.46
C ASP A 244 -12.02 -34.85 7.10
N GLU A 245 -12.78 -34.21 7.99
CA GLU A 245 -14.16 -33.80 7.74
C GLU A 245 -14.26 -32.82 6.56
N PHE A 246 -13.37 -31.83 6.51
CA PHE A 246 -13.33 -30.84 5.43
C PHE A 246 -13.06 -31.47 4.06
N ILE A 247 -12.09 -32.39 4.00
CA ILE A 247 -11.79 -33.17 2.79
C ILE A 247 -12.99 -34.03 2.38
N ALA A 248 -13.64 -34.71 3.34
CA ALA A 248 -14.84 -35.51 3.07
C ALA A 248 -16.00 -34.66 2.54
N GLY A 249 -16.07 -33.38 2.93
CA GLY A 249 -16.99 -32.38 2.42
C GLY A 249 -16.63 -31.75 1.07
N GLY A 250 -15.52 -32.18 0.44
CA GLY A 250 -15.04 -31.67 -0.86
C GLY A 250 -14.03 -30.51 -0.77
N GLY A 251 -13.57 -30.19 0.44
CA GLY A 251 -12.51 -29.21 0.67
C GLY A 251 -11.15 -29.66 0.11
N LEU A 252 -10.35 -28.70 -0.34
CA LEU A 252 -9.01 -28.97 -0.86
C LEU A 252 -7.95 -28.80 0.25
N VAL A 253 -7.13 -29.81 0.50
CA VAL A 253 -5.96 -29.69 1.38
C VAL A 253 -4.70 -30.04 0.58
N LEU A 254 -3.79 -29.07 0.47
CA LEU A 254 -2.49 -29.22 -0.18
C LEU A 254 -1.41 -29.37 0.89
N SER A 255 -1.23 -30.61 1.38
CA SER A 255 -0.15 -30.94 2.31
C SER A 255 1.22 -30.96 1.64
N GLU A 256 1.25 -31.34 0.36
CA GLU A 256 2.44 -31.32 -0.48
C GLU A 256 2.14 -30.48 -1.72
N TRP A 257 3.07 -29.61 -2.12
CA TRP A 257 2.93 -28.77 -3.31
C TRP A 257 4.30 -28.40 -3.88
N GLN A 258 4.33 -27.97 -5.14
CA GLN A 258 5.54 -27.48 -5.81
C GLN A 258 5.33 -26.01 -6.23
N PRO A 259 6.37 -25.17 -6.17
CA PRO A 259 6.24 -23.75 -6.51
C PRO A 259 5.61 -23.48 -7.88
N GLU A 260 5.93 -24.31 -8.86
CA GLU A 260 5.50 -24.14 -10.26
C GLU A 260 4.00 -24.41 -10.47
N THR A 261 3.39 -25.25 -9.61
CA THR A 261 2.02 -25.75 -9.83
C THR A 261 1.02 -25.36 -8.74
N LEU A 262 1.48 -24.80 -7.61
CA LEU A 262 0.62 -24.44 -6.48
C LEU A 262 -0.55 -23.56 -6.90
N CYS A 263 -0.27 -22.41 -7.53
CA CYS A 263 -1.31 -21.46 -7.91
C CYS A 263 -2.22 -22.00 -9.02
N GLU A 264 -1.67 -22.76 -9.98
CA GLU A 264 -2.48 -23.41 -11.02
C GLU A 264 -3.46 -24.42 -10.43
N THR A 265 -3.01 -25.21 -9.45
CA THR A 265 -3.85 -26.18 -8.73
C THR A 265 -4.98 -25.49 -7.98
N LEU A 266 -4.67 -24.40 -7.26
CA LEU A 266 -5.68 -23.62 -6.55
C LEU A 266 -6.68 -22.97 -7.51
N VAL A 267 -6.20 -22.36 -8.60
CA VAL A 267 -7.08 -21.72 -9.59
C VAL A 267 -7.97 -22.74 -10.30
N ALA A 268 -7.45 -23.92 -10.63
CA ALA A 268 -8.24 -24.99 -11.24
C ALA A 268 -9.36 -25.48 -10.32
N ALA A 269 -9.13 -25.55 -9.01
CA ALA A 269 -10.11 -26.01 -8.04
C ALA A 269 -11.10 -24.92 -7.61
N LEU A 270 -10.64 -23.68 -7.46
CA LEU A 270 -11.39 -22.60 -6.81
C LEU A 270 -11.95 -21.59 -7.80
N GLY A 271 -11.35 -21.45 -8.97
CA GLY A 271 -11.48 -20.27 -9.82
C GLY A 271 -10.63 -19.10 -9.30
N ARG A 272 -10.84 -17.92 -9.88
CA ARG A 272 -10.18 -16.67 -9.46
C ARG A 272 -11.19 -15.71 -8.86
N ASP A 273 -10.86 -15.10 -7.73
CA ASP A 273 -11.62 -13.94 -7.22
C ASP A 273 -11.41 -12.75 -8.16
N VAL A 274 -10.16 -12.39 -8.38
CA VAL A 274 -9.76 -11.40 -9.39
C VAL A 274 -9.03 -12.12 -10.52
N ASN A 275 -9.55 -11.98 -11.73
CA ASN A 275 -8.90 -12.48 -12.93
C ASN A 275 -8.35 -11.30 -13.72
N TRP A 276 -7.06 -11.06 -13.56
CA TRP A 276 -6.24 -10.16 -14.35
C TRP A 276 -5.09 -11.00 -14.93
N PRO A 277 -4.64 -10.78 -16.18
CA PRO A 277 -3.42 -11.38 -16.71
C PRO A 277 -2.23 -11.28 -15.72
N ASN A 278 -1.24 -12.16 -15.87
CA ASN A 278 -0.12 -12.34 -14.92
C ASN A 278 0.62 -11.02 -14.58
N GLU A 279 0.25 -10.39 -13.45
CA GLU A 279 0.85 -9.15 -12.95
C GLU A 279 1.52 -9.40 -11.58
N PRO A 280 2.79 -9.84 -11.53
CA PRO A 280 3.45 -10.22 -10.29
C PRO A 280 3.68 -9.07 -9.31
N ASN A 281 3.51 -7.82 -9.74
CA ASN A 281 3.61 -6.62 -8.91
C ASN A 281 2.23 -6.12 -8.41
N LEU A 282 1.13 -6.70 -8.87
CA LEU A 282 -0.21 -6.35 -8.42
C LEU A 282 -0.55 -7.13 -7.14
N ARG A 283 -0.95 -6.41 -6.10
CA ARG A 283 -1.62 -6.98 -4.91
C ARG A 283 -3.07 -6.56 -4.91
N VAL A 284 -3.92 -7.47 -4.45
CA VAL A 284 -5.34 -7.20 -4.30
C VAL A 284 -5.83 -7.71 -2.96
N LEU A 285 -6.61 -6.88 -2.28
CA LEU A 285 -7.38 -7.23 -1.10
C LEU A 285 -8.87 -7.11 -1.43
N HIS A 286 -9.62 -8.18 -1.24
CA HIS A 286 -11.08 -8.15 -1.32
C HIS A 286 -11.66 -8.04 0.09
N TYR A 287 -12.39 -6.97 0.34
CA TYR A 287 -12.97 -6.63 1.63
C TYR A 287 -14.46 -6.37 1.52
N GLN A 288 -15.26 -6.97 2.38
CA GLN A 288 -16.71 -6.75 2.39
C GLN A 288 -17.12 -5.93 3.61
N LYS A 289 -17.89 -4.87 3.38
CA LYS A 289 -18.37 -3.97 4.43
C LYS A 289 -19.75 -3.43 4.11
N VAL A 290 -20.68 -3.50 5.08
CA VAL A 290 -22.08 -3.07 4.94
C VAL A 290 -22.77 -3.65 3.68
N GLY A 291 -22.48 -4.92 3.36
CA GLY A 291 -23.08 -5.61 2.21
C GLY A 291 -22.58 -5.15 0.84
N GLN A 292 -21.51 -4.36 0.77
CA GLN A 292 -20.78 -4.02 -0.46
C GLN A 292 -19.40 -4.67 -0.45
N ASP A 293 -18.90 -4.96 -1.65
CA ASP A 293 -17.57 -5.52 -1.86
C ASP A 293 -16.61 -4.41 -2.30
N PHE A 294 -15.38 -4.44 -1.78
CA PHE A 294 -14.34 -3.47 -2.07
C PHE A 294 -13.06 -4.20 -2.45
N TYR A 295 -12.55 -3.92 -3.64
CA TYR A 295 -11.28 -4.43 -4.10
C TYR A 295 -10.24 -3.32 -4.02
N LEU A 296 -9.31 -3.42 -3.07
CA LEU A 296 -8.14 -2.54 -2.98
C LEU A 296 -7.03 -3.14 -3.85
N PHE A 297 -6.72 -2.46 -4.95
CA PHE A 297 -5.61 -2.79 -5.83
C PHE A 297 -4.39 -1.94 -5.47
N VAL A 298 -3.22 -2.56 -5.38
CA VAL A 298 -1.94 -1.88 -5.16
C VAL A 298 -0.93 -2.38 -6.17
N ASN A 299 -0.41 -1.47 -6.99
CA ASN A 299 0.76 -1.73 -7.80
C ASN A 299 2.01 -1.53 -6.93
N GLU A 300 2.68 -2.60 -6.52
CA GLU A 300 3.92 -2.52 -5.75
C GLU A 300 5.16 -2.22 -6.64
N GLY A 301 4.99 -2.18 -7.96
CA GLY A 301 6.06 -2.01 -8.93
C GLY A 301 6.33 -0.57 -9.37
N GLU A 302 7.35 -0.43 -10.21
CA GLU A 302 7.78 0.85 -10.80
C GLU A 302 7.17 1.15 -12.16
N GLU A 303 6.47 0.18 -12.76
CA GLU A 303 5.86 0.30 -14.09
C GLU A 303 4.35 0.39 -13.99
N THR A 304 3.71 1.05 -14.96
CA THR A 304 2.25 1.10 -15.06
C THR A 304 1.69 -0.31 -15.31
N ILE A 305 0.63 -0.66 -14.56
CA ILE A 305 -0.21 -1.84 -14.82
C ILE A 305 -1.53 -1.36 -15.41
N ALA A 306 -1.90 -1.84 -16.60
CA ALA A 306 -3.15 -1.46 -17.26
C ALA A 306 -3.73 -2.62 -18.06
N GLY A 307 -5.04 -2.86 -17.93
CA GLY A 307 -5.66 -3.97 -18.61
C GLY A 307 -7.12 -4.19 -18.25
N LYS A 308 -7.71 -5.19 -18.93
CA LYS A 308 -9.03 -5.71 -18.63
C LYS A 308 -8.92 -6.78 -17.54
N LEU A 309 -9.89 -6.80 -16.64
CA LEU A 309 -9.99 -7.78 -15.57
C LEU A 309 -11.44 -8.22 -15.36
N SER A 310 -11.65 -9.23 -14.53
CA SER A 310 -12.97 -9.54 -13.98
C SER A 310 -12.92 -9.82 -12.49
N LEU A 311 -13.98 -9.44 -11.79
CA LEU A 311 -14.20 -9.62 -10.36
C LEU A 311 -15.24 -10.71 -10.12
N ALA A 312 -15.08 -11.52 -9.07
CA ALA A 312 -16.10 -12.49 -8.68
C ALA A 312 -17.35 -11.80 -8.12
N ALA A 313 -17.21 -10.63 -7.49
CA ALA A 313 -18.35 -9.83 -7.10
C ALA A 313 -19.12 -9.31 -8.32
N THR A 314 -20.45 -9.24 -8.19
CA THR A 314 -21.37 -8.77 -9.22
C THR A 314 -22.05 -7.50 -8.74
N GLY A 315 -22.16 -6.48 -9.60
CA GLY A 315 -22.86 -5.23 -9.27
C GLY A 315 -22.33 -3.99 -9.98
N ALA A 316 -22.95 -2.84 -9.72
CA ALA A 316 -22.47 -1.55 -10.20
C ALA A 316 -21.09 -1.21 -9.60
N LEU A 317 -20.20 -0.65 -10.42
CA LEU A 317 -18.86 -0.28 -9.99
C LEU A 317 -18.74 1.21 -9.70
N GLU A 318 -18.05 1.54 -8.62
CA GLU A 318 -17.48 2.86 -8.40
C GLU A 318 -15.97 2.76 -8.20
N ARG A 319 -15.22 3.72 -8.75
CA ARG A 319 -13.81 3.90 -8.41
C ARG A 319 -13.70 4.94 -7.31
N TRP A 320 -13.05 4.56 -6.20
CA TRP A 320 -12.75 5.47 -5.11
C TRP A 320 -11.25 5.79 -5.12
N GLU A 321 -10.91 7.08 -5.08
CA GLU A 321 -9.53 7.58 -5.00
C GLU A 321 -9.17 7.89 -3.54
N PRO A 322 -8.37 7.05 -2.86
CA PRO A 322 -8.14 7.22 -1.43
C PRO A 322 -7.33 8.48 -1.10
N LEU A 323 -6.58 9.06 -2.05
CA LEU A 323 -5.83 10.30 -1.81
C LEU A 323 -6.75 11.52 -1.66
N THR A 324 -7.77 11.62 -2.50
CA THR A 324 -8.69 12.78 -2.52
C THR A 324 -10.01 12.50 -1.77
N GLY A 325 -10.40 11.23 -1.69
CA GLY A 325 -11.73 10.81 -1.24
C GLY A 325 -12.81 10.96 -2.31
N ALA A 326 -12.45 11.27 -3.56
CA ALA A 326 -13.39 11.34 -4.67
C ALA A 326 -13.89 9.93 -5.02
N THR A 327 -15.16 9.84 -5.35
CA THR A 327 -15.80 8.64 -5.90
C THR A 327 -16.38 8.99 -7.26
N GLN A 328 -16.42 8.01 -8.15
CA GLN A 328 -17.09 8.13 -9.44
C GLN A 328 -17.59 6.78 -9.92
N PRO A 329 -18.70 6.72 -10.67
CA PRO A 329 -19.09 5.53 -11.42
C PRO A 329 -17.93 5.02 -12.27
N TRP A 330 -17.85 3.71 -12.44
CA TRP A 330 -16.79 3.06 -13.21
C TRP A 330 -17.37 2.05 -14.19
N PRO A 331 -16.85 1.95 -15.43
CA PRO A 331 -17.47 1.10 -16.44
C PRO A 331 -17.34 -0.38 -16.09
N GLY A 332 -18.43 -1.13 -16.24
CA GLY A 332 -18.47 -2.56 -15.98
C GLY A 332 -19.54 -3.27 -16.80
N THR A 333 -19.36 -4.57 -17.02
CA THR A 333 -20.35 -5.44 -17.67
C THR A 333 -20.47 -6.75 -16.92
N LEU A 334 -21.68 -7.28 -16.80
CA LEU A 334 -21.90 -8.60 -16.24
C LEU A 334 -21.75 -9.67 -17.32
N LEU A 335 -20.82 -10.60 -17.14
CA LEU A 335 -20.61 -11.74 -18.04
C LEU A 335 -20.25 -12.98 -17.22
N ALA A 336 -20.96 -14.09 -17.44
CA ALA A 336 -20.73 -15.37 -16.76
C ALA A 336 -20.59 -15.23 -15.23
N ASP A 337 -21.54 -14.52 -14.60
CA ASP A 337 -21.62 -14.26 -13.15
C ASP A 337 -20.40 -13.53 -12.57
N ARG A 338 -19.73 -12.72 -13.39
CA ARG A 338 -18.59 -11.89 -12.99
C ARG A 338 -18.75 -10.47 -13.51
N THR A 339 -18.24 -9.49 -12.77
CA THR A 339 -18.14 -8.11 -13.27
C THR A 339 -16.85 -7.93 -14.05
N HIS A 340 -16.94 -7.70 -15.35
CA HIS A 340 -15.83 -7.41 -16.24
C HIS A 340 -15.62 -5.90 -16.36
N THR A 341 -14.38 -5.45 -16.21
CA THR A 341 -14.01 -4.03 -16.25
C THR A 341 -12.56 -3.86 -16.71
N GLN A 342 -12.05 -2.64 -16.63
CA GLN A 342 -10.67 -2.27 -16.88
C GLN A 342 -10.14 -1.39 -15.77
N LEU A 343 -8.84 -1.43 -15.54
CA LEU A 343 -8.18 -0.55 -14.58
C LEU A 343 -6.78 -0.20 -15.08
N ARG A 344 -6.30 0.99 -14.69
CA ARG A 344 -4.94 1.47 -14.91
C ARG A 344 -4.40 2.00 -13.58
N LEU A 345 -3.25 1.50 -13.19
CA LEU A 345 -2.49 1.88 -12.01
C LEU A 345 -1.10 2.31 -12.44
N GLU A 346 -0.74 3.56 -12.19
CA GLU A 346 0.63 4.02 -12.35
C GLU A 346 1.54 3.36 -11.31
N ARG A 347 2.86 3.62 -11.41
CA ARG A 347 3.84 3.11 -10.43
C ARG A 347 3.38 3.40 -9.00
N ARG A 348 3.48 2.41 -8.11
CA ARG A 348 3.15 2.58 -6.67
C ARG A 348 1.75 3.12 -6.39
N GLN A 349 0.85 3.07 -7.38
CA GLN A 349 -0.51 3.57 -7.24
C GLN A 349 -1.40 2.51 -6.61
N SER A 350 -2.37 2.98 -5.83
CA SER A 350 -3.47 2.21 -5.32
C SER A 350 -4.80 2.76 -5.83
N ALA A 351 -5.80 1.91 -5.94
CA ALA A 351 -7.17 2.31 -6.22
C ALA A 351 -8.15 1.32 -5.59
N ILE A 352 -9.37 1.77 -5.31
CA ILE A 352 -10.44 0.90 -4.86
C ILE A 352 -11.50 0.83 -5.95
N LEU A 353 -11.95 -0.39 -6.25
CA LEU A 353 -13.24 -0.61 -6.92
C LEU A 353 -14.25 -1.08 -5.88
N ALA A 354 -15.26 -0.26 -5.64
CA ALA A 354 -16.44 -0.63 -4.84
C ALA A 354 -17.47 -1.28 -5.76
N VAL A 355 -18.09 -2.36 -5.30
CA VAL A 355 -19.12 -3.11 -6.02
C VAL A 355 -20.40 -3.07 -5.20
N ASN A 356 -21.44 -2.46 -5.76
CA ASN A 356 -22.77 -2.46 -5.17
C ASN A 356 -23.60 -3.61 -5.77
N PRO A 357 -23.84 -4.71 -5.02
CA PRO A 357 -24.53 -5.88 -5.55
C PRO A 357 -26.03 -5.67 -5.80
N GLN A 358 -26.59 -4.53 -5.35
CA GLN A 358 -28.01 -4.21 -5.55
C GLN A 358 -28.29 -3.48 -6.88
N GLU A 359 -27.24 -3.08 -7.59
CA GLU A 359 -27.32 -2.30 -8.82
C GLU A 359 -26.64 -3.02 -9.99
N GLN A 360 -27.00 -2.65 -11.22
CA GLN A 360 -26.44 -3.26 -12.42
C GLN A 360 -25.18 -2.51 -12.88
N PRO A 361 -24.16 -3.22 -13.41
CA PRO A 361 -23.02 -2.57 -14.06
C PRO A 361 -23.44 -1.64 -15.19
N ASP A 362 -22.80 -0.48 -15.27
CA ASP A 362 -22.94 0.48 -16.36
C ASP A 362 -21.73 0.38 -17.28
N ALA A 363 -21.91 0.00 -18.55
CA ALA A 363 -20.82 -0.13 -19.50
C ALA A 363 -20.31 1.23 -20.00
N ASP A 364 -21.14 2.27 -19.92
CA ASP A 364 -20.92 3.59 -20.50
C ASP A 364 -20.43 4.62 -19.46
N ALA A 365 -20.20 4.18 -18.21
CA ALA A 365 -19.72 5.06 -17.15
C ALA A 365 -18.37 5.71 -17.53
N PRO A 366 -18.22 7.03 -17.29
CA PRO A 366 -17.07 7.77 -17.77
C PRO A 366 -15.77 7.41 -17.02
N THR A 367 -14.69 7.21 -17.77
CA THR A 367 -13.35 7.07 -17.20
C THR A 367 -12.58 8.40 -17.21
N PRO A 368 -11.69 8.63 -16.23
CA PRO A 368 -10.85 9.82 -16.21
C PRO A 368 -9.98 9.90 -17.48
N PRO A 369 -9.69 11.13 -17.92
CA PRO A 369 -8.82 11.37 -19.06
C PRO A 369 -7.44 10.72 -18.89
N GLN A 370 -6.90 10.13 -19.96
CA GLN A 370 -5.53 9.60 -19.99
C GLN A 370 -4.54 10.65 -20.50
N LEU A 371 -3.30 10.56 -20.04
CA LEU A 371 -2.20 11.41 -20.53
C LEU A 371 -1.88 11.06 -21.98
N GLY A 372 -2.00 12.05 -22.87
CA GLY A 372 -1.68 11.93 -24.27
C GLY A 372 -0.30 12.48 -24.62
N GLU A 373 -0.17 12.89 -25.88
CA GLU A 373 1.07 13.40 -26.46
C GLU A 373 1.59 14.67 -25.77
N ILE A 374 2.91 14.84 -25.79
CA ILE A 374 3.56 16.09 -25.40
C ILE A 374 3.27 17.13 -26.48
N VAL A 375 2.72 18.27 -26.08
CA VAL A 375 2.42 19.38 -26.99
C VAL A 375 3.39 20.53 -26.87
N GLN A 376 4.07 20.65 -25.73
CA GLN A 376 5.05 21.69 -25.50
C GLN A 376 6.02 21.25 -24.40
N THR A 377 7.32 21.49 -24.62
CA THR A 377 8.33 21.43 -23.57
C THR A 377 8.48 22.83 -22.95
N VAL A 378 8.68 22.89 -21.63
CA VAL A 378 8.88 24.13 -20.88
C VAL A 378 10.35 24.23 -20.47
N ASP A 379 11.20 24.60 -21.42
CA ASP A 379 12.66 24.63 -21.26
C ASP A 379 13.19 25.84 -20.48
N GLY A 380 12.36 26.88 -20.28
CA GLY A 380 12.74 28.11 -19.58
C GLY A 380 12.76 29.35 -20.49
N PRO A 381 13.47 30.42 -20.09
CA PRO A 381 14.40 30.48 -18.96
C PRO A 381 13.70 30.30 -17.62
N TRP A 382 14.38 29.65 -16.68
CA TRP A 382 13.90 29.44 -15.31
C TRP A 382 14.60 30.38 -14.33
N GLN A 383 13.84 30.97 -13.42
CA GLN A 383 14.36 31.67 -12.24
C GLN A 383 14.29 30.73 -11.04
N VAL A 384 15.42 30.53 -10.37
CA VAL A 384 15.49 29.79 -9.10
C VAL A 384 15.62 30.78 -7.96
N LEU A 385 14.71 30.70 -7.00
CA LEU A 385 14.53 31.66 -5.92
C LEU A 385 14.57 30.93 -4.58
N SER A 386 15.16 31.56 -3.57
CA SER A 386 15.04 31.12 -2.18
C SER A 386 13.60 31.26 -1.69
N GLU A 387 13.28 30.65 -0.55
CA GLU A 387 11.97 30.83 0.10
C GLU A 387 11.67 32.30 0.44
N ALA A 388 12.70 33.10 0.72
CA ALA A 388 12.57 34.55 0.92
C ALA A 388 12.44 35.37 -0.38
N GLY A 389 12.54 34.72 -1.55
CA GLY A 389 12.39 35.34 -2.87
C GLY A 389 13.68 35.90 -3.48
N SER A 390 14.85 35.63 -2.89
CA SER A 390 16.14 36.06 -3.45
C SER A 390 16.54 35.17 -4.62
N GLN A 391 17.06 35.76 -5.70
CA GLN A 391 17.60 35.02 -6.85
C GLN A 391 18.81 34.18 -6.46
N LEU A 392 18.83 32.95 -6.94
CA LEU A 392 19.91 31.98 -6.75
C LEU A 392 20.56 31.66 -8.10
N ASP A 393 21.86 31.37 -8.06
CA ASP A 393 22.64 30.91 -9.20
C ASP A 393 22.63 29.38 -9.24
N LEU A 394 21.51 28.82 -9.71
CA LEU A 394 21.28 27.40 -9.87
C LEU A 394 20.69 27.11 -11.24
N SER A 395 21.10 26.01 -11.85
CA SER A 395 20.51 25.54 -13.11
C SER A 395 19.11 24.97 -12.87
N CYS A 396 18.23 25.15 -13.84
CA CYS A 396 16.91 24.53 -13.87
C CYS A 396 16.45 24.31 -15.32
N PRO A 397 15.93 23.12 -15.68
CA PRO A 397 15.86 21.91 -14.85
C PRO A 397 17.25 21.39 -14.42
N GLY A 398 17.35 20.81 -13.22
CA GLY A 398 18.63 20.38 -12.66
C GLY A 398 18.55 19.87 -11.22
N ASP A 399 19.56 19.08 -10.85
CA ASP A 399 19.78 18.59 -9.49
C ASP A 399 20.67 19.57 -8.72
N TRP A 400 20.11 20.31 -7.76
CA TRP A 400 20.90 21.25 -6.98
C TRP A 400 21.87 20.53 -6.02
N ALA A 401 21.67 19.25 -5.71
CA ALA A 401 22.61 18.50 -4.89
C ALA A 401 23.97 18.28 -5.60
N GLN A 402 24.02 18.47 -6.92
CA GLN A 402 25.27 18.45 -7.71
C GLN A 402 25.88 19.84 -7.90
N ALA A 403 25.23 20.90 -7.42
CA ALA A 403 25.73 22.26 -7.54
C ALA A 403 26.67 22.62 -6.37
N GLN A 404 27.75 23.32 -6.70
CA GLN A 404 28.76 23.71 -5.72
C GLN A 404 28.14 24.56 -4.59
N GLY A 405 28.28 24.10 -3.34
CA GLY A 405 27.75 24.76 -2.15
C GLY A 405 26.29 24.42 -1.81
N TRP A 406 25.65 23.54 -2.59
CA TRP A 406 24.25 23.11 -2.41
C TRP A 406 24.10 21.61 -2.13
N GLU A 407 25.20 20.88 -2.06
CA GLU A 407 25.27 19.42 -1.96
C GLU A 407 24.50 18.88 -0.74
N THR A 408 24.54 19.63 0.36
CA THR A 408 23.90 19.27 1.64
C THR A 408 22.67 20.11 1.96
N PHE A 409 22.17 20.89 0.99
CA PHE A 409 20.97 21.69 1.21
C PHE A 409 19.74 20.79 1.36
N SER A 410 19.04 20.96 2.48
CA SER A 410 17.69 20.42 2.71
C SER A 410 16.73 21.57 2.98
N GLY A 411 15.62 21.62 2.27
CA GLY A 411 14.67 22.70 2.40
C GLY A 411 13.83 22.87 1.14
N ARG A 412 13.35 24.09 0.95
CA ARG A 412 12.38 24.42 -0.08
C ARG A 412 12.90 25.56 -0.96
N LEU A 413 12.84 25.39 -2.29
CA LEU A 413 13.17 26.41 -3.29
C LEU A 413 12.01 26.64 -4.25
N ARG A 414 11.97 27.82 -4.86
CA ARG A 414 10.94 28.22 -5.83
C ARG A 414 11.53 28.35 -7.24
N PHE A 415 10.85 27.76 -8.21
CA PHE A 415 11.18 27.78 -9.62
C PHE A 415 10.08 28.51 -10.38
N GLN A 416 10.46 29.49 -11.20
CA GLN A 416 9.50 30.28 -11.98
C GLN A 416 9.90 30.33 -13.45
N THR A 417 8.90 30.24 -14.32
CA THR A 417 9.07 30.47 -15.76
C THR A 417 7.78 30.94 -16.40
N LEU A 418 7.87 31.32 -17.67
CA LEU A 418 6.76 31.69 -18.52
C LEU A 418 6.66 30.71 -19.69
N PHE A 419 5.45 30.31 -20.03
CA PHE A 419 5.20 29.57 -21.28
C PHE A 419 4.00 30.17 -22.00
N THR A 420 4.00 30.08 -23.33
CA THR A 420 2.91 30.61 -24.16
C THR A 420 2.09 29.48 -24.72
N LEU A 421 0.76 29.57 -24.58
CA LEU A 421 -0.20 28.72 -25.27
C LEU A 421 -0.81 29.47 -26.46
N ALA A 422 -0.81 28.83 -27.64
CA ALA A 422 -1.56 29.33 -28.79
C ALA A 422 -3.08 29.35 -28.48
N PRO A 423 -3.91 30.17 -29.17
CA PRO A 423 -5.31 30.37 -28.81
C PRO A 423 -6.10 29.06 -28.70
N ALA A 424 -6.98 29.02 -27.70
CA ALA A 424 -7.41 27.86 -26.92
C ALA A 424 -7.64 26.53 -27.65
N PRO A 425 -7.10 25.40 -27.17
CA PRO A 425 -7.73 24.10 -27.41
C PRO A 425 -9.03 24.06 -26.59
N ALA A 426 -10.09 24.68 -27.08
CA ALA A 426 -11.38 24.83 -26.39
C ALA A 426 -12.13 23.49 -26.14
N GLN A 427 -11.48 22.33 -26.36
CA GLN A 427 -12.09 21.01 -26.21
C GLN A 427 -11.18 19.92 -25.59
N ASN A 428 -9.90 20.18 -25.33
CA ASN A 428 -8.98 19.12 -24.84
C ASN A 428 -8.32 19.53 -23.52
N SER A 429 -8.46 18.70 -22.47
CA SER A 429 -7.78 18.93 -21.20
C SER A 429 -6.26 18.91 -21.38
N LEU A 430 -5.58 19.87 -20.76
CA LEU A 430 -4.13 19.99 -20.71
C LEU A 430 -3.61 19.49 -19.36
N PHE A 431 -2.45 18.86 -19.39
CA PHE A 431 -1.77 18.37 -18.20
C PHE A 431 -0.34 18.91 -18.12
N LEU A 432 0.06 19.40 -16.95
CA LEU A 432 1.45 19.67 -16.62
C LEU A 432 2.08 18.37 -16.11
N ASP A 433 3.22 17.97 -16.68
CA ASP A 433 4.04 16.85 -16.25
C ASP A 433 5.44 17.37 -15.94
N LEU A 434 5.83 17.33 -14.66
CA LEU A 434 7.15 17.81 -14.22
C LEU A 434 8.26 16.77 -14.40
N GLY A 435 7.94 15.56 -14.89
CA GLY A 435 8.90 14.47 -15.00
C GLY A 435 9.40 14.02 -13.62
N PHE A 436 10.69 14.23 -13.37
CA PHE A 436 11.33 13.90 -12.09
C PHE A 436 11.45 15.12 -11.18
N VAL A 437 11.10 14.94 -9.92
CA VAL A 437 11.20 15.93 -8.85
C VAL A 437 11.82 15.26 -7.63
N GLY A 438 12.82 15.91 -7.02
CA GLY A 438 13.40 15.53 -5.72
C GLY A 438 13.00 16.54 -4.64
N ASP A 439 11.93 16.36 -3.86
CA ASP A 439 11.04 15.18 -3.80
C ASP A 439 9.55 15.56 -3.83
N ILE A 440 9.17 16.77 -3.42
CA ILE A 440 7.76 17.20 -3.32
C ILE A 440 7.58 18.47 -4.12
N ALA A 441 6.57 18.51 -4.99
CA ALA A 441 6.22 19.67 -5.81
C ALA A 441 4.87 20.26 -5.42
N GLU A 442 4.84 21.58 -5.22
CA GLU A 442 3.62 22.39 -5.16
C GLU A 442 3.59 23.34 -6.35
N VAL A 443 2.51 23.29 -7.13
CA VAL A 443 2.37 24.01 -8.40
C VAL A 443 1.36 25.14 -8.27
N PHE A 444 1.74 26.31 -8.80
CA PHE A 444 0.87 27.45 -9.02
C PHE A 444 0.92 27.85 -10.49
N LEU A 445 -0.24 28.17 -11.06
CA LEU A 445 -0.34 28.68 -12.42
C LEU A 445 -1.08 30.01 -12.42
N ASN A 446 -0.46 31.04 -13.00
CA ASN A 446 -0.95 32.42 -13.01
C ASN A 446 -1.22 33.04 -11.62
N GLY A 447 -0.81 32.37 -10.53
CA GLY A 447 -1.01 32.78 -9.14
C GLY A 447 -1.99 31.89 -8.39
N ASP A 448 -2.75 31.06 -9.11
CA ASP A 448 -3.71 30.14 -8.52
C ASP A 448 -3.04 28.80 -8.15
N PRO A 449 -3.35 28.23 -6.97
CA PRO A 449 -2.81 26.93 -6.57
C PRO A 449 -3.42 25.81 -7.41
N VAL A 450 -2.57 25.02 -8.06
CA VAL A 450 -2.97 23.83 -8.83
C VAL A 450 -2.98 22.59 -7.94
N GLY A 451 -1.99 22.47 -7.05
CA GLY A 451 -1.96 21.43 -6.01
C GLY A 451 -0.56 20.89 -5.70
N VAL A 452 -0.54 19.86 -4.84
CA VAL A 452 0.69 19.24 -4.34
C VAL A 452 0.78 17.77 -4.77
N ARG A 453 2.00 17.32 -5.09
CA ARG A 453 2.36 15.92 -5.31
C ARG A 453 3.68 15.64 -4.59
N ALA A 454 3.72 14.57 -3.82
CA ALA A 454 4.88 14.13 -3.05
C ALA A 454 5.52 12.84 -3.58
N TRP A 455 5.00 12.35 -4.71
CA TRP A 455 5.48 11.16 -5.40
C TRP A 455 5.02 11.20 -6.86
N ARG A 456 5.67 10.37 -7.68
CA ARG A 456 5.35 10.23 -9.11
C ARG A 456 4.00 9.52 -9.31
N PRO A 457 3.28 9.85 -10.40
CA PRO A 457 3.61 10.87 -11.40
C PRO A 457 3.34 12.30 -10.90
N TYR A 458 4.26 13.23 -11.19
CA TYR A 458 4.10 14.67 -10.90
C TYR A 458 3.28 15.33 -12.00
N VAL A 459 1.99 14.97 -12.03
CA VAL A 459 1.06 15.37 -13.09
C VAL A 459 -0.19 16.05 -12.51
N TRP A 460 -0.58 17.16 -13.13
CA TRP A 460 -1.78 17.92 -12.81
C TRP A 460 -2.55 18.29 -14.06
N GLU A 461 -3.88 18.26 -13.96
CA GLU A 461 -4.76 18.89 -14.94
C GLU A 461 -4.67 20.41 -14.74
N ILE A 462 -4.35 21.15 -15.81
CA ILE A 462 -4.06 22.59 -15.74
C ILE A 462 -5.01 23.45 -16.56
N SER A 463 -5.94 22.87 -17.33
CA SER A 463 -6.82 23.64 -18.23
C SER A 463 -7.61 24.74 -17.52
N PRO A 464 -8.18 24.51 -16.31
CA PRO A 464 -8.92 25.54 -15.57
C PRO A 464 -8.07 26.75 -15.19
N PHE A 465 -6.74 26.60 -15.16
CA PHE A 465 -5.80 27.63 -14.71
C PHE A 465 -5.07 28.32 -15.87
N CYS A 466 -5.16 27.74 -17.07
CA CYS A 466 -4.52 28.25 -18.27
C CYS A 466 -5.30 29.39 -18.92
N ARG A 467 -4.58 30.33 -19.53
CA ARG A 467 -5.13 31.37 -20.42
C ARG A 467 -4.45 31.34 -21.78
N ALA A 468 -5.13 31.86 -22.80
CA ALA A 468 -4.51 32.06 -24.10
C ALA A 468 -3.34 33.06 -23.98
N GLY A 469 -2.24 32.81 -24.70
CA GLY A 469 -1.03 33.60 -24.59
C GLY A 469 -0.15 33.16 -23.42
N GLU A 470 0.45 34.11 -22.73
CA GLU A 470 1.46 33.87 -21.70
C GLU A 470 0.86 33.38 -20.37
N ASN A 471 1.43 32.30 -19.84
CA ASN A 471 1.10 31.72 -18.55
C ASN A 471 2.34 31.70 -17.66
N ARG A 472 2.17 32.08 -16.40
CA ARG A 472 3.24 32.04 -15.39
C ARG A 472 3.17 30.74 -14.61
N LEU A 473 4.19 29.91 -14.73
CA LEU A 473 4.35 28.68 -13.96
C LEU A 473 5.27 28.96 -12.77
N GLU A 474 4.80 28.59 -11.58
CA GLU A 474 5.59 28.59 -10.35
C GLU A 474 5.54 27.19 -9.73
N VAL A 475 6.70 26.62 -9.46
CA VAL A 475 6.85 25.31 -8.84
C VAL A 475 7.71 25.45 -7.60
N TRP A 476 7.18 25.06 -6.46
CA TRP A 476 7.95 24.96 -5.24
C TRP A 476 8.38 23.53 -5.02
N ILE A 477 9.66 23.32 -4.73
CA ILE A 477 10.21 21.99 -4.51
C ILE A 477 10.80 21.89 -3.12
N THR A 478 10.37 20.87 -2.38
CA THR A 478 10.91 20.50 -1.08
C THR A 478 11.58 19.14 -1.21
N ASN A 479 12.85 19.02 -0.81
CA ASN A 479 13.58 17.75 -0.83
C ASN A 479 13.56 17.05 0.54
N SER A 480 14.43 16.06 0.72
CA SER A 480 14.62 15.32 1.97
C SER A 480 15.60 16.00 2.96
N MET A 481 15.45 15.68 4.26
CA MET A 481 16.42 16.03 5.31
C MET A 481 17.74 15.24 5.23
N ALA A 482 17.79 14.17 4.43
CA ALA A 482 18.99 13.35 4.23
C ALA A 482 20.24 14.17 3.88
N ASN A 483 20.11 15.15 3.00
CA ASN A 483 21.27 15.92 2.54
C ASN A 483 21.91 16.70 3.68
N ARG A 484 21.09 17.29 4.56
CA ARG A 484 21.57 18.04 5.74
C ARG A 484 22.02 17.14 6.89
N LEU A 485 21.27 16.08 7.22
CA LEU A 485 21.49 15.30 8.45
C LEU A 485 22.38 14.08 8.25
N GLU A 486 22.46 13.54 7.04
CA GLU A 486 23.22 12.33 6.71
C GLU A 486 24.28 12.58 5.63
N GLY A 487 24.23 13.72 4.92
CA GLY A 487 25.20 14.07 3.89
C GLY A 487 25.08 13.25 2.60
N LEU A 488 23.91 12.64 2.35
CA LEU A 488 23.72 11.67 1.25
C LEU A 488 23.67 12.27 -0.16
N GLN A 489 23.51 13.59 -0.29
CA GLN A 489 23.41 14.27 -1.60
C GLN A 489 22.36 13.65 -2.54
N GLN A 490 21.20 13.29 -1.98
CA GLN A 490 20.05 12.78 -2.72
C GLN A 490 19.61 13.77 -3.81
N PRO A 491 19.23 13.26 -5.02
CA PRO A 491 18.76 14.10 -6.10
C PRO A 491 17.64 15.04 -5.64
N SER A 492 17.83 16.34 -5.87
CA SER A 492 16.95 17.37 -5.31
C SER A 492 16.69 18.49 -6.32
N GLY A 493 15.41 18.85 -6.48
CA GLY A 493 14.97 19.94 -7.35
C GLY A 493 14.11 19.52 -8.53
N LEU A 494 13.96 20.44 -9.49
CA LEU A 494 13.16 20.25 -10.69
C LEU A 494 14.02 19.56 -11.72
N LEU A 495 14.04 18.23 -11.72
CA LEU A 495 14.92 17.46 -12.60
C LEU A 495 14.36 17.39 -14.03
N GLY A 496 13.04 17.42 -14.17
CA GLY A 496 12.37 17.44 -15.47
C GLY A 496 12.35 16.08 -16.17
N PRO A 497 12.10 16.04 -17.49
CA PRO A 497 11.72 17.19 -18.32
C PRO A 497 10.35 17.75 -17.90
N VAL A 498 10.17 19.07 -18.05
CA VAL A 498 8.89 19.74 -17.79
C VAL A 498 8.13 19.87 -19.11
N VAL A 499 6.96 19.26 -19.19
CA VAL A 499 6.18 19.21 -20.43
C VAL A 499 4.69 19.48 -20.17
N ILE A 500 4.03 20.01 -21.19
CA ILE A 500 2.58 20.11 -21.26
C ILE A 500 2.12 19.01 -22.21
N ARG A 501 1.13 18.24 -21.75
CA ARG A 501 0.51 17.14 -22.50
C ARG A 501 -0.94 17.45 -22.81
N ARG A 502 -1.44 16.93 -23.92
CA ARG A 502 -2.88 16.88 -24.20
C ARG A 502 -3.51 15.65 -23.58
N HIS A 503 -4.82 15.73 -23.35
CA HIS A 503 -5.66 14.56 -23.13
C HIS A 503 -5.62 13.60 -24.33
N TRP A 504 -5.60 12.29 -24.04
CA TRP A 504 -5.86 11.24 -25.02
C TRP A 504 -7.36 10.91 -25.10
N ASN A 505 -8.05 11.39 -26.14
CA ASN A 505 -9.37 10.85 -26.47
C ASN A 505 -9.17 9.43 -27.01
N GLN A 506 -9.68 8.40 -26.33
CA GLN A 506 -9.89 7.10 -26.99
C GLN A 506 -10.91 7.33 -28.11
N GLY A 507 -10.46 7.20 -29.35
CA GLY A 507 -11.30 7.13 -30.54
C GLY A 507 -11.73 5.70 -30.82
#